data_AF-A0A5B9EE77-F1
#
_entry.id   AF-A0A5B9EE77-F1
#
_cell.length_a   1.000
_cell.length_b   1.000
_cell.length_c   1.000
_cell.angle_alpha   90.00
_cell.angle_beta   90.00
_cell.angle_gamma   90.00
#
_symmetry.space_group_name_H-M   'P 1'
#
loop_
_entity.id
_entity.type
_entity.pdbx_description
1 polymer ?
#
loop_
_entity_poly.entity_id
_entity_poly.type
_entity_poly.pdbx_seq_one_letter_code
_entity_poly.pdbx_strand_id
1 'polypeptide(L)'
;MIRFTTLLLALLTGITFPLAAQNQQAAGRSVRVPFVGCKADGQGGPKDAPTGKPIDIVLPADLSGNFAYYKGEDGFGVLGPKGWNCFQIYGPNGGSLFVTPEPIGPEKFFSDAPTGFSGPAIQLSIATGDTSGRFEVARVIARVFPQRQSFVRRLINAHDGLLSNSDVVYGPYKSDKLVRPDRNTVEFQTPANIDGLGTMSRLLKNTQPIAGVVVLTGETPDAVQLSIRLKPDQASLAPYIIHRLEREVRSTK
;
A
#
# COMPACT_ATOMS: atom_id res chain seq x y z
N MET A 1 55.28 61.94 -7.57
CA MET A 1 55.51 60.51 -7.23
C MET A 1 54.48 60.12 -6.18
N ILE A 2 53.87 58.92 -6.29
CA ILE A 2 52.87 58.31 -5.37
C ILE A 2 51.45 58.89 -5.58
N ARG A 3 50.32 58.19 -5.85
CA ARG A 3 49.85 56.79 -5.85
C ARG A 3 48.51 56.70 -6.65
N PHE A 4 48.28 55.56 -7.35
CA PHE A 4 47.06 54.70 -7.46
C PHE A 4 45.65 55.36 -7.61
N THR A 5 44.63 54.89 -8.36
CA THR A 5 44.17 53.52 -8.69
C THR A 5 42.95 53.60 -9.64
N THR A 6 42.83 52.61 -10.57
CA THR A 6 41.61 51.95 -11.12
C THR A 6 40.36 52.73 -11.55
N LEU A 7 39.90 52.43 -12.79
CA LEU A 7 38.55 51.91 -12.97
C LEU A 7 38.51 50.86 -14.11
N LEU A 8 38.26 49.61 -13.73
CA LEU A 8 37.86 48.51 -14.63
C LEU A 8 36.38 48.70 -14.96
N LEU A 9 36.01 48.67 -16.24
CA LEU A 9 34.61 48.54 -16.67
C LEU A 9 34.39 47.11 -17.17
N ALA A 10 33.63 46.32 -16.41
CA ALA A 10 33.29 44.94 -16.73
C ALA A 10 32.16 44.87 -17.77
N LEU A 11 32.37 44.11 -18.84
CA LEU A 11 31.35 43.72 -19.82
C LEU A 11 30.39 42.69 -19.19
N LEU A 12 29.12 43.07 -19.02
CA LEU A 12 28.03 42.16 -18.65
C LEU A 12 27.39 41.61 -19.93
N THR A 13 27.81 40.43 -20.39
CA THR A 13 27.08 39.65 -21.40
C THR A 13 25.96 38.87 -20.72
N GLY A 14 24.71 39.31 -20.93
CA GLY A 14 23.52 38.59 -20.48
C GLY A 14 23.33 37.29 -21.24
N ILE A 15 23.63 36.16 -20.59
CA ILE A 15 23.24 34.83 -21.07
C ILE A 15 21.77 34.63 -20.66
N THR A 16 20.85 34.80 -21.62
CA THR A 16 19.47 34.39 -21.47
C THR A 16 19.40 32.86 -21.51
N PHE A 17 19.28 32.23 -20.34
CA PHE A 17 18.87 30.83 -20.24
C PHE A 17 17.38 30.72 -20.57
N PRO A 18 16.95 29.96 -21.60
CA PRO A 18 15.55 29.61 -21.72
C PRO A 18 15.20 28.61 -20.62
N LEU A 19 14.69 29.11 -19.50
CA LEU A 19 13.99 28.33 -18.49
C LEU A 19 12.58 28.04 -19.00
N ALA A 20 12.40 26.95 -19.75
CA ALA A 20 11.10 26.31 -19.93
C ALA A 20 11.29 24.88 -20.47
N ALA A 21 11.87 24.00 -19.65
CA ALA A 21 11.57 22.58 -19.80
C ALA A 21 10.09 22.41 -19.41
N GLN A 22 9.22 22.40 -20.40
CA GLN A 22 7.82 22.05 -20.23
C GLN A 22 7.76 20.65 -19.65
N ASN A 23 7.42 20.58 -18.37
CA ASN A 23 7.01 19.35 -17.70
C ASN A 23 5.67 18.94 -18.33
N GLN A 24 5.70 18.31 -19.49
CA GLN A 24 4.54 17.64 -20.07
C GLN A 24 4.23 16.46 -19.16
N GLN A 25 3.49 16.71 -18.08
CA GLN A 25 2.73 15.66 -17.41
C GLN A 25 1.82 15.06 -18.47
N ALA A 26 2.19 13.86 -18.94
CA ALA A 26 1.40 13.12 -19.91
C ALA A 26 -0.06 13.09 -19.44
N ALA A 27 -0.94 13.73 -20.21
CA ALA A 27 -2.34 13.83 -19.85
C ALA A 27 -2.93 12.41 -19.71
N GLY A 28 -3.46 12.11 -18.53
CA GLY A 28 -4.07 10.81 -18.27
C GLY A 28 -5.29 10.58 -19.16
N ARG A 29 -5.42 9.38 -19.73
CA ARG A 29 -6.58 8.96 -20.51
C ARG A 29 -7.38 7.94 -19.71
N SER A 30 -8.70 7.91 -19.90
CA SER A 30 -9.52 6.78 -19.44
C SER A 30 -9.13 5.52 -20.21
N VAL A 31 -8.70 4.50 -19.47
CA VAL A 31 -8.30 3.19 -19.97
C VAL A 31 -9.17 2.14 -19.30
N ARG A 32 -9.61 1.17 -20.10
CA ARG A 32 -10.35 0.01 -19.61
C ARG A 32 -9.38 -1.08 -19.18
N VAL A 33 -9.42 -1.42 -17.90
CA VAL A 33 -8.57 -2.43 -17.28
C VAL A 33 -9.35 -3.72 -17.06
N PRO A 34 -8.82 -4.89 -17.46
CA PRO A 34 -9.51 -6.16 -17.28
C PRO A 34 -9.76 -6.46 -15.81
N PHE A 35 -10.93 -7.05 -15.54
CA PHE A 35 -11.27 -7.60 -14.23
C PHE A 35 -10.77 -9.04 -14.14
N VAL A 36 -10.14 -9.38 -13.01
CA VAL A 36 -9.68 -10.72 -12.69
C VAL A 36 -10.26 -11.12 -11.34
N GLY A 37 -11.13 -12.12 -11.36
CA GLY A 37 -11.69 -12.72 -10.16
C GLY A 37 -10.66 -13.57 -9.44
N CYS A 38 -10.61 -13.46 -8.12
CA CYS A 38 -9.72 -14.22 -7.28
C CYS A 38 -10.50 -15.28 -6.51
N LYS A 39 -10.07 -16.53 -6.61
CA LYS A 39 -10.57 -17.60 -5.74
C LYS A 39 -10.24 -17.24 -4.30
N ALA A 40 -11.06 -17.73 -3.37
CA ALA A 40 -10.83 -17.51 -1.95
C ALA A 40 -10.98 -18.79 -1.14
N ASP A 41 -10.39 -18.82 0.05
CA ASP A 41 -10.63 -19.85 1.04
C ASP A 41 -10.43 -19.27 2.46
N GLY A 42 -11.09 -19.86 3.44
CA GLY A 42 -11.19 -19.28 4.78
C GLY A 42 -12.08 -20.08 5.70
N GLN A 43 -12.53 -19.47 6.78
CA GLN A 43 -13.34 -20.15 7.81
C GLN A 43 -14.63 -20.77 7.24
N GLY A 44 -15.21 -20.15 6.21
CA GLY A 44 -16.41 -20.66 5.52
C GLY A 44 -16.13 -21.67 4.40
N GLY A 45 -14.86 -22.04 4.19
CA GLY A 45 -14.43 -22.93 3.11
C GLY A 45 -14.13 -22.22 1.77
N PRO A 46 -13.78 -22.99 0.73
CA PRO A 46 -13.42 -22.45 -0.58
C PRO A 46 -14.57 -21.70 -1.26
N LYS A 47 -14.26 -20.59 -1.92
CA LYS A 47 -15.14 -19.80 -2.77
C LYS A 47 -14.56 -19.68 -4.18
N ASP A 48 -15.44 -19.79 -5.17
CA ASP A 48 -15.08 -19.57 -6.57
C ASP A 48 -14.70 -18.10 -6.84
N ALA A 49 -13.94 -17.90 -7.91
CA ALA A 49 -13.57 -16.56 -8.36
C ALA A 49 -14.81 -15.81 -8.89
N PRO A 50 -15.08 -14.57 -8.46
CA PRO A 50 -16.19 -13.79 -9.00
C PRO A 50 -15.97 -13.46 -10.48
N THR A 51 -17.07 -13.22 -11.19
CA THR A 51 -17.01 -12.62 -12.53
C THR A 51 -17.33 -11.13 -12.45
N GLY A 52 -16.67 -10.34 -13.29
CA GLY A 52 -16.82 -8.89 -13.25
C GLY A 52 -16.55 -8.26 -14.61
N LYS A 53 -17.11 -7.06 -14.80
CA LYS A 53 -16.82 -6.25 -15.99
C LYS A 53 -15.48 -5.54 -15.83
N PRO A 54 -14.74 -5.29 -16.93
CA PRO A 54 -13.59 -4.40 -16.90
C PRO A 54 -13.93 -3.05 -16.25
N ILE A 55 -12.96 -2.45 -15.56
CA ILE A 55 -13.13 -1.16 -14.89
C ILE A 55 -12.46 -0.03 -15.70
N ASP A 56 -13.05 1.15 -15.69
CA ASP A 56 -12.47 2.33 -16.32
C ASP A 56 -11.64 3.10 -15.29
N ILE A 57 -10.37 3.37 -15.61
CA ILE A 57 -9.45 4.14 -14.77
C ILE A 57 -8.67 5.16 -15.59
N VAL A 58 -8.34 6.30 -15.00
CA VAL A 58 -7.48 7.30 -15.63
C VAL A 58 -6.02 6.95 -15.39
N LEU A 59 -5.27 6.72 -16.46
CA LEU A 59 -3.84 6.40 -16.44
C LEU A 59 -3.07 7.19 -17.51
N PRO A 60 -1.78 7.44 -17.32
CA PRO A 60 -0.88 7.83 -18.39
C PRO A 60 -0.92 6.82 -19.56
N ALA A 61 -0.77 7.32 -20.79
CA ALA A 61 -0.91 6.50 -21.99
C ALA A 61 0.14 5.37 -22.07
N ASP A 62 1.35 5.61 -21.60
CA ASP A 62 2.47 4.65 -21.55
C ASP A 62 2.26 3.52 -20.52
N LEU A 63 1.34 3.70 -19.58
CA LEU A 63 0.96 2.68 -18.59
C LEU A 63 -0.31 1.93 -18.98
N SER A 64 -0.96 2.33 -20.07
CA SER A 64 -2.16 1.67 -20.57
C SER A 64 -1.82 0.23 -21.02
N GLY A 65 -2.52 -0.74 -20.45
CA GLY A 65 -2.29 -2.17 -20.73
C GLY A 65 -1.39 -2.91 -19.73
N ASN A 66 -0.71 -2.21 -18.82
CA ASN A 66 0.14 -2.84 -17.80
C ASN A 66 -0.63 -3.35 -16.57
N PHE A 67 -1.91 -2.97 -16.43
CA PHE A 67 -2.71 -3.28 -15.26
C PHE A 67 -3.82 -4.31 -15.53
N ALA A 68 -4.17 -5.03 -14.47
CA ALA A 68 -5.44 -5.72 -14.27
C ALA A 68 -6.00 -5.33 -12.89
N TYR A 69 -7.31 -5.47 -12.71
CA TYR A 69 -7.99 -5.24 -11.44
C TYR A 69 -8.39 -6.57 -10.82
N TYR A 70 -7.80 -6.88 -9.68
CA TYR A 70 -7.94 -8.15 -8.97
C TYR A 70 -8.91 -7.98 -7.81
N LYS A 71 -9.89 -8.88 -7.67
CA LYS A 71 -10.88 -8.82 -6.60
C LYS A 71 -11.44 -10.21 -6.29
N GLY A 72 -11.56 -10.57 -5.01
CA GLY A 72 -12.39 -11.70 -4.61
C GLY A 72 -13.86 -11.30 -4.45
N GLU A 73 -14.67 -12.22 -3.93
CA GLU A 73 -16.12 -11.99 -3.74
C GLU A 73 -16.37 -10.81 -2.81
N ASP A 74 -15.70 -10.80 -1.65
CA ASP A 74 -15.89 -9.83 -0.58
C ASP A 74 -14.72 -8.84 -0.48
N GLY A 75 -15.01 -7.60 -0.08
CA GLY A 75 -14.00 -6.57 0.22
C GLY A 75 -13.54 -5.74 -0.98
N PHE A 76 -12.44 -5.00 -0.78
CA PHE A 76 -11.85 -4.14 -1.81
C PHE A 76 -11.05 -4.95 -2.83
N GLY A 77 -10.99 -4.46 -4.08
CA GLY A 77 -10.03 -4.98 -5.06
C GLY A 77 -8.76 -4.14 -5.13
N VAL A 78 -7.80 -4.60 -5.91
CA VAL A 78 -6.50 -3.93 -6.08
C VAL A 78 -6.07 -3.97 -7.54
N LEU A 79 -5.47 -2.87 -8.00
CA LEU A 79 -4.73 -2.92 -9.27
C LEU A 79 -3.44 -3.72 -9.09
N GLY A 80 -3.07 -4.47 -10.10
CA GLY A 80 -1.78 -5.16 -10.13
C GLY A 80 -1.27 -5.30 -11.56
N PRO A 81 0.00 -5.72 -11.74
CA PRO A 81 0.51 -6.01 -13.06
C PRO A 81 -0.36 -7.04 -13.79
N LYS A 82 -0.69 -6.77 -15.04
CA LYS A 82 -1.51 -7.65 -15.87
C LYS A 82 -0.84 -9.03 -16.01
N GLY A 83 -1.66 -10.09 -15.93
CA GLY A 83 -1.21 -11.47 -16.11
C GLY A 83 -0.65 -12.12 -14.84
N TRP A 84 -0.66 -11.42 -13.71
CA TRP A 84 -0.40 -12.04 -12.41
C TRP A 84 -1.59 -12.88 -11.95
N ASN A 85 -1.31 -13.79 -11.00
CA ASN A 85 -2.27 -14.67 -10.35
C ASN A 85 -2.77 -14.05 -9.04
N CYS A 86 -3.91 -14.50 -8.53
CA CYS A 86 -4.41 -14.03 -7.26
C CYS A 86 -5.19 -15.06 -6.46
N PHE A 87 -5.18 -14.87 -5.14
CA PHE A 87 -5.92 -15.67 -4.18
C PHE A 87 -6.28 -14.83 -2.96
N GLN A 88 -7.43 -15.09 -2.33
CA GLN A 88 -7.88 -14.38 -1.14
C GLN A 88 -8.03 -15.33 0.04
N ILE A 89 -7.49 -14.94 1.20
CA ILE A 89 -7.88 -15.54 2.48
C ILE A 89 -8.92 -14.65 3.15
N TYR A 90 -9.92 -15.25 3.80
CA TYR A 90 -10.98 -14.48 4.47
C TYR A 90 -11.44 -15.12 5.77
N GLY A 91 -12.04 -14.30 6.63
CA GLY A 91 -12.63 -14.71 7.89
C GLY A 91 -13.34 -13.55 8.60
N PRO A 92 -13.88 -13.80 9.81
CA PRO A 92 -14.61 -12.79 10.57
C PRO A 92 -13.73 -11.62 11.02
N ASN A 93 -12.40 -11.79 11.00
CA ASN A 93 -11.44 -10.75 11.39
C ASN A 93 -11.03 -9.83 10.24
N GLY A 94 -11.59 -10.08 9.06
CA GLY A 94 -11.20 -9.47 7.80
C GLY A 94 -10.57 -10.48 6.86
N GLY A 95 -9.71 -10.02 5.97
CA GLY A 95 -9.18 -10.86 4.91
C GLY A 95 -7.93 -10.28 4.27
N SER A 96 -7.32 -11.05 3.39
CA SER A 96 -6.20 -10.58 2.59
C SER A 96 -6.29 -11.12 1.17
N LEU A 97 -6.27 -10.20 0.21
CA LEU A 97 -6.12 -10.48 -1.20
C LEU A 97 -4.64 -10.42 -1.57
N PHE A 98 -4.14 -11.48 -2.21
CA PHE A 98 -2.77 -11.60 -2.69
C PHE A 98 -2.75 -11.61 -4.20
N VAL A 99 -1.82 -10.89 -4.80
CA VAL A 99 -1.55 -10.89 -6.24
C VAL A 99 -0.06 -11.13 -6.47
N THR A 100 0.29 -12.17 -7.23
CA THR A 100 1.67 -12.65 -7.41
C THR A 100 1.97 -13.03 -8.86
N PRO A 101 3.24 -12.91 -9.31
CA PRO A 101 3.59 -13.38 -10.64
C PRO A 101 3.47 -14.90 -10.77
N GLU A 102 3.83 -15.65 -9.73
CA GLU A 102 3.71 -17.10 -9.70
C GLU A 102 2.28 -17.54 -9.31
N PRO A 103 1.84 -18.75 -9.73
CA PRO A 103 0.58 -19.34 -9.29
C PRO A 103 0.50 -19.40 -7.77
N ILE A 104 -0.71 -19.17 -7.25
CA ILE A 104 -0.98 -19.12 -5.83
C ILE A 104 -2.35 -19.74 -5.51
N GLY A 105 -2.40 -20.55 -4.45
CA GLY A 105 -3.60 -21.24 -4.01
C GLY A 105 -3.59 -21.52 -2.49
N PRO A 106 -4.57 -22.30 -2.00
CA PRO A 106 -4.75 -22.58 -0.57
C PRO A 106 -3.53 -23.26 0.07
N GLU A 107 -2.79 -24.07 -0.69
CA GLU A 107 -1.57 -24.75 -0.23
C GLU A 107 -0.50 -23.78 0.29
N LYS A 108 -0.47 -22.55 -0.23
CA LYS A 108 0.45 -21.49 0.23
C LYS A 108 0.11 -20.96 1.62
N PHE A 109 -1.14 -21.13 2.07
CA PHE A 109 -1.67 -20.49 3.27
C PHE A 109 -2.04 -21.47 4.39
N PHE A 110 -2.40 -22.70 4.04
CA PHE A 110 -2.92 -23.71 4.97
C PHE A 110 -2.04 -24.96 5.10
N SER A 111 -0.78 -24.89 4.67
CA SER A 111 0.23 -25.92 4.92
C SER A 111 1.13 -25.56 6.12
N ASP A 112 1.84 -26.56 6.65
CA ASP A 112 2.80 -26.38 7.76
C ASP A 112 4.09 -25.62 7.35
N ALA A 113 4.24 -25.29 6.06
CA ALA A 113 5.43 -24.61 5.54
C ALA A 113 5.47 -23.12 5.95
N PRO A 114 6.67 -22.50 6.04
CA PRO A 114 6.79 -21.08 6.29
C PRO A 114 5.95 -20.24 5.32
N THR A 115 5.03 -19.47 5.87
CA THR A 115 4.16 -18.59 5.09
C THR A 115 4.90 -17.28 4.77
N GLY A 116 4.68 -16.73 3.57
CA GLY A 116 5.25 -15.45 3.17
C GLY A 116 5.80 -15.41 1.74
N PHE A 117 6.10 -14.19 1.29
CA PHE A 117 6.60 -13.89 -0.04
C PHE A 117 7.99 -13.25 0.06
N SER A 118 9.01 -13.99 -0.35
CA SER A 118 10.38 -13.48 -0.49
C SER A 118 10.60 -12.75 -1.82
N GLY A 119 9.69 -12.91 -2.79
CA GLY A 119 9.72 -12.27 -4.11
C GLY A 119 8.72 -11.13 -4.27
N PRO A 120 8.44 -10.71 -5.52
CA PRO A 120 7.38 -9.75 -5.83
C PRO A 120 5.99 -10.27 -5.41
N ALA A 121 5.22 -9.42 -4.75
CA ALA A 121 3.84 -9.69 -4.35
C ALA A 121 3.12 -8.37 -4.05
N ILE A 122 1.80 -8.38 -4.21
CA ILE A 122 0.91 -7.37 -3.67
C ILE A 122 0.03 -8.07 -2.64
N GLN A 123 -0.09 -7.48 -1.45
CA GLN A 123 -1.02 -7.90 -0.42
C GLN A 123 -1.91 -6.72 -0.04
N LEU A 124 -3.21 -6.89 -0.21
CA LEU A 124 -4.24 -6.01 0.32
C LEU A 124 -4.92 -6.71 1.49
N SER A 125 -4.72 -6.22 2.70
CA SER A 125 -5.30 -6.73 3.94
C SER A 125 -6.36 -5.78 4.48
N ILE A 126 -7.42 -6.35 5.02
CA ILE A 126 -8.47 -5.65 5.77
C ILE A 126 -8.52 -6.30 7.14
N ALA A 127 -8.39 -5.51 8.20
CA ALA A 127 -8.62 -5.93 9.57
C ALA A 127 -9.83 -5.21 10.13
N THR A 128 -10.79 -5.97 10.67
CA THR A 128 -12.07 -5.42 11.17
C THR A 128 -11.99 -5.06 12.64
N GLY A 129 -12.26 -3.80 12.97
CA GLY A 129 -12.14 -3.22 14.31
C GLY A 129 -13.19 -3.70 15.32
N ASP A 130 -14.33 -4.21 14.84
CA ASP A 130 -15.42 -4.71 15.69
C ASP A 130 -15.33 -6.21 16.00
N THR A 131 -14.32 -6.92 15.48
CA THR A 131 -14.12 -8.38 15.71
C THR A 131 -12.78 -8.64 16.40
N SER A 132 -12.19 -9.85 16.32
CA SER A 132 -10.82 -10.04 16.84
C SER A 132 -9.75 -9.45 15.91
N GLY A 133 -10.13 -8.92 14.74
CA GLY A 133 -9.26 -8.05 13.91
C GLY A 133 -8.85 -6.76 14.61
N ARG A 134 -9.59 -6.33 15.65
CA ARG A 134 -9.30 -5.13 16.45
C ARG A 134 -7.88 -5.05 17.01
N PHE A 135 -7.25 -6.20 17.28
CA PHE A 135 -5.87 -6.24 17.76
C PHE A 135 -4.85 -5.91 16.66
N GLU A 136 -5.10 -6.33 15.43
CA GLU A 136 -4.28 -5.94 14.28
C GLU A 136 -4.44 -4.45 13.98
N VAL A 137 -5.68 -3.96 13.98
CA VAL A 137 -5.98 -2.52 13.87
C VAL A 137 -5.23 -1.73 14.95
N ALA A 138 -5.27 -2.19 16.20
CA ALA A 138 -4.61 -1.51 17.31
C ALA A 138 -3.08 -1.43 17.13
N ARG A 139 -2.44 -2.51 16.69
CA ARG A 139 -0.99 -2.54 16.41
C ARG A 139 -0.63 -1.54 15.31
N VAL A 140 -1.42 -1.46 14.25
CA VAL A 140 -1.20 -0.51 13.16
C VAL A 140 -1.43 0.94 13.62
N ILE A 141 -2.50 1.21 14.37
CA ILE A 141 -2.77 2.53 14.96
C ILE A 141 -1.63 2.98 15.87
N ALA A 142 -1.17 2.09 16.75
CA ALA A 142 -0.10 2.36 17.69
C ALA A 142 1.19 2.81 16.99
N ARG A 143 1.48 2.23 15.83
CA ARG A 143 2.64 2.59 15.00
C ARG A 143 2.48 3.95 14.34
N VAL A 144 1.38 4.21 13.63
CA VAL A 144 1.34 5.35 12.67
C VAL A 144 0.17 6.31 12.76
N PHE A 145 -0.84 6.06 13.59
CA PHE A 145 -2.00 6.94 13.74
C PHE A 145 -2.09 7.54 15.16
N PRO A 146 -1.25 8.53 15.50
CA PRO A 146 -1.26 9.14 16.84
C PRO A 146 -2.62 9.75 17.23
N GLN A 147 -3.40 10.21 16.25
CA GLN A 147 -4.73 10.78 16.48
C GLN A 147 -5.82 9.75 16.79
N ARG A 148 -5.53 8.45 16.67
CA ARG A 148 -6.47 7.34 16.91
C ARG A 148 -6.09 6.48 18.12
N GLN A 149 -5.09 6.90 18.89
CA GLN A 149 -4.56 6.17 20.05
C GLN A 149 -5.61 5.90 21.15
N SER A 150 -6.72 6.65 21.18
CA SER A 150 -7.83 6.34 22.09
C SER A 150 -8.42 4.95 21.86
N PHE A 151 -8.43 4.47 20.61
CA PHE A 151 -8.86 3.10 20.30
C PHE A 151 -7.95 2.06 20.96
N VAL A 152 -6.63 2.21 20.81
CA VAL A 152 -5.62 1.33 21.42
C VAL A 152 -5.75 1.31 22.94
N ARG A 153 -5.85 2.50 23.56
CA ARG A 153 -6.01 2.61 25.02
C ARG A 153 -7.29 1.95 25.53
N ARG A 154 -8.41 2.09 24.81
CA ARG A 154 -9.66 1.41 25.19
C ARG A 154 -9.52 -0.10 25.17
N LEU A 155 -8.85 -0.66 24.17
CA LEU A 155 -8.63 -2.11 24.10
C LEU A 155 -7.74 -2.62 25.22
N ILE A 156 -6.65 -1.91 25.54
CA ILE A 156 -5.79 -2.25 26.68
C ILE A 156 -6.58 -2.19 28.00
N ASN A 157 -7.47 -1.20 28.15
CA ASN A 157 -8.27 -1.00 29.35
C ASN A 157 -9.56 -1.84 29.39
N ALA A 158 -9.86 -2.64 28.36
CA ALA A 158 -11.06 -3.48 28.35
C ALA A 158 -10.98 -4.63 29.36
N HIS A 159 -9.81 -4.87 29.96
CA HIS A 159 -9.55 -5.89 30.98
C HIS A 159 -9.98 -7.31 30.59
N ASP A 160 -10.07 -7.60 29.28
CA ASP A 160 -10.32 -8.94 28.74
C ASP A 160 -9.05 -9.82 28.73
N GLY A 161 -7.89 -9.23 29.03
CA GLY A 161 -6.59 -9.91 29.07
C GLY A 161 -6.02 -10.23 27.68
N LEU A 162 -6.64 -9.75 26.60
CA LEU A 162 -6.28 -10.11 25.22
C LEU A 162 -5.25 -9.16 24.59
N LEU A 163 -5.08 -7.96 25.16
CA LEU A 163 -4.06 -7.01 24.74
C LEU A 163 -3.57 -6.21 25.95
N SER A 164 -2.26 -6.21 26.18
CA SER A 164 -1.60 -5.40 27.21
C SER A 164 -0.73 -4.31 26.60
N ASN A 165 -0.30 -3.35 27.42
CA ASN A 165 0.59 -2.29 26.95
C ASN A 165 1.95 -2.83 26.45
N SER A 166 2.44 -3.95 27.00
CA SER A 166 3.67 -4.61 26.54
C SER A 166 3.53 -5.28 25.17
N ASP A 167 2.30 -5.56 24.72
CA ASP A 167 2.05 -6.18 23.41
C ASP A 167 2.02 -5.15 22.27
N VAL A 168 2.10 -3.86 22.60
CA VAL A 168 1.93 -2.75 21.68
C VAL A 168 3.20 -1.94 21.59
N VAL A 169 3.79 -1.88 20.40
CA VAL A 169 4.93 -1.00 20.13
C VAL A 169 4.42 0.30 19.53
N TYR A 170 4.66 1.40 20.24
CA TYR A 170 4.24 2.73 19.83
C TYR A 170 5.26 3.42 18.94
N GLY A 171 4.75 4.23 18.02
CA GLY A 171 5.56 5.05 17.12
C GLY A 171 6.03 4.29 15.88
N PRO A 172 6.37 5.03 14.81
CA PRO A 172 6.69 4.45 13.53
C PRO A 172 8.00 3.65 13.59
N TYR A 173 8.17 2.73 12.64
CA TYR A 173 9.48 2.14 12.41
C TYR A 173 10.43 3.25 11.96
N LYS A 174 11.59 3.35 12.62
CA LYS A 174 12.53 4.47 12.42
C LYS A 174 13.03 4.61 10.98
N SER A 175 13.09 3.49 10.26
CA SER A 175 13.62 3.43 8.89
C SER A 175 12.54 3.58 7.81
N ASP A 176 11.26 3.53 8.17
CA ASP A 176 10.19 3.73 7.20
C ASP A 176 10.15 5.20 6.77
N LYS A 177 10.00 5.42 5.46
CA LYS A 177 9.60 6.73 4.93
C LYS A 177 8.09 6.80 4.96
N LEU A 178 7.53 7.83 5.59
CA LEU A 178 6.08 7.98 5.73
C LEU A 178 5.59 9.28 5.10
N VAL A 179 4.47 9.21 4.39
CA VAL A 179 3.71 10.37 3.89
C VAL A 179 2.30 10.28 4.46
N ARG A 180 1.71 11.43 4.81
CA ARG A 180 0.38 11.52 5.43
C ARG A 180 -0.53 12.38 4.57
N PRO A 181 -1.21 11.78 3.57
CA PRO A 181 -2.18 12.51 2.77
C PRO A 181 -3.29 13.15 3.62
N ASP A 182 -3.71 12.45 4.68
CA ASP A 182 -4.70 12.94 5.64
C ASP A 182 -4.55 12.24 7.00
N ARG A 183 -5.43 12.55 7.96
CA ARG A 183 -5.39 11.99 9.34
C ARG A 183 -5.65 10.48 9.45
N ASN A 184 -6.26 9.88 8.43
CA ASN A 184 -6.65 8.48 8.37
C ASN A 184 -5.88 7.72 7.27
N THR A 185 -4.95 8.35 6.57
CA THR A 185 -4.17 7.73 5.50
C THR A 185 -2.68 7.92 5.74
N VAL A 186 -1.93 6.82 5.69
CA VAL A 186 -0.46 6.81 5.80
C VAL A 186 0.11 6.00 4.65
N GLU A 187 0.74 6.66 3.70
CA GLU A 187 1.60 5.99 2.73
C GLU A 187 2.96 5.70 3.37
N PHE A 188 3.57 4.58 3.00
CA PHE A 188 4.85 4.16 3.55
C PHE A 188 5.76 3.53 2.50
N GLN A 189 7.06 3.60 2.79
CA GLN A 189 8.08 2.77 2.16
C GLN A 189 9.00 2.18 3.23
N THR A 190 8.99 0.86 3.35
CA THR A 190 9.94 0.10 4.15
C THR A 190 11.18 -0.21 3.30
N PRO A 191 12.39 0.20 3.73
CA PRO A 191 13.61 -0.09 3.01
C PRO A 191 13.92 -1.60 2.88
N ALA A 192 14.87 -1.94 2.02
CA ALA A 192 15.37 -3.29 1.90
C ALA A 192 15.97 -3.82 3.22
N ASN A 193 15.85 -5.12 3.45
CA ASN A 193 16.48 -5.90 4.52
C ASN A 193 16.15 -5.47 5.96
N ILE A 194 15.13 -4.66 6.17
CA ILE A 194 14.72 -4.18 7.49
C ILE A 194 13.23 -4.38 7.73
N ASP A 195 12.85 -4.53 9.01
CA ASP A 195 11.45 -4.59 9.40
C ASP A 195 10.83 -3.20 9.40
N GLY A 196 9.58 -3.12 8.97
CA GLY A 196 8.79 -1.90 8.83
C GLY A 196 7.30 -2.20 8.72
N LEU A 197 6.49 -1.20 8.36
CA LEU A 197 5.07 -1.40 8.06
C LEU A 197 4.86 -2.38 6.91
N GLY A 198 5.73 -2.36 5.89
CA GLY A 198 5.66 -3.29 4.78
C GLY A 198 5.79 -4.75 5.21
N THR A 199 6.56 -5.03 6.25
CA THR A 199 6.73 -6.37 6.83
C THR A 199 5.71 -6.67 7.93
N MET A 200 4.80 -5.74 8.27
CA MET A 200 3.55 -6.07 8.97
C MET A 200 2.52 -6.67 7.99
N SER A 201 3.01 -7.49 7.06
CA SER A 201 2.26 -8.22 6.04
C SER A 201 2.96 -9.57 5.83
N ARG A 202 2.53 -10.36 4.86
CA ARG A 202 3.22 -11.60 4.46
C ARG A 202 4.39 -11.35 3.51
N LEU A 203 4.69 -10.10 3.13
CA LEU A 203 5.90 -9.78 2.40
C LEU A 203 7.11 -9.80 3.35
N LEU A 204 8.03 -10.72 3.09
CA LEU A 204 9.25 -10.87 3.88
C LEU A 204 10.26 -9.78 3.49
N LYS A 205 11.07 -9.30 4.43
CA LYS A 205 12.20 -8.43 4.10
C LYS A 205 13.17 -9.14 3.15
N ASN A 206 13.64 -8.42 2.14
CA ASN A 206 14.66 -8.87 1.20
C ASN A 206 15.42 -7.65 0.66
N THR A 207 16.21 -7.83 -0.40
CA THR A 207 17.02 -6.77 -1.03
C THR A 207 16.23 -5.67 -1.73
N GLN A 208 14.90 -5.73 -1.75
CA GLN A 208 14.01 -4.75 -2.37
C GLN A 208 13.05 -4.13 -1.33
N PRO A 209 12.74 -2.82 -1.47
CA PRO A 209 11.82 -2.16 -0.57
C PRO A 209 10.39 -2.71 -0.71
N ILE A 210 9.55 -2.38 0.27
CA ILE A 210 8.09 -2.57 0.23
C ILE A 210 7.44 -1.20 0.32
N ALA A 211 6.66 -0.83 -0.68
CA ALA A 211 5.86 0.40 -0.68
C ALA A 211 4.40 0.07 -0.34
N GLY A 212 3.63 1.04 0.13
CA GLY A 212 2.25 0.76 0.48
C GLY A 212 1.50 1.93 1.09
N VAL A 213 0.29 1.62 1.53
CA VAL A 213 -0.58 2.56 2.26
C VAL A 213 -1.38 1.83 3.32
N VAL A 214 -1.64 2.52 4.42
CA VAL A 214 -2.65 2.14 5.40
C VAL A 214 -3.74 3.21 5.41
N VAL A 215 -5.00 2.80 5.29
CA VAL A 215 -6.18 3.65 5.39
C VAL A 215 -7.06 3.16 6.54
N LEU A 216 -7.46 4.07 7.43
CA LEU A 216 -8.45 3.80 8.47
C LEU A 216 -9.85 4.24 8.03
N THR A 217 -10.83 3.37 8.24
CA THR A 217 -12.26 3.61 7.92
C THR A 217 -13.15 3.35 9.12
N GLY A 218 -14.34 3.96 9.16
CA GLY A 218 -15.29 3.78 10.26
C GLY A 218 -14.97 4.55 11.55
N GLU A 219 -15.92 4.57 12.48
CA GLU A 219 -15.75 5.13 13.82
C GLU A 219 -15.06 4.14 14.77
N THR A 220 -15.51 2.88 14.77
CA THR A 220 -14.66 1.76 15.15
C THR A 220 -13.73 1.51 13.97
N PRO A 221 -12.43 1.86 14.09
CA PRO A 221 -11.55 1.85 12.94
C PRO A 221 -11.36 0.43 12.40
N ASP A 222 -11.66 0.22 11.13
CA ASP A 222 -11.06 -0.85 10.35
C ASP A 222 -9.72 -0.35 9.79
N ALA A 223 -8.80 -1.27 9.54
CA ALA A 223 -7.53 -0.97 8.89
C ALA A 223 -7.46 -1.67 7.52
N VAL A 224 -7.35 -0.89 6.46
CA VAL A 224 -7.05 -1.36 5.12
C VAL A 224 -5.57 -1.11 4.84
N GLN A 225 -4.77 -2.16 4.75
CA GLN A 225 -3.34 -2.08 4.49
C GLN A 225 -3.00 -2.72 3.14
N LEU A 226 -2.31 -1.96 2.30
CA LEU A 226 -1.74 -2.41 1.05
C LEU A 226 -0.22 -2.42 1.17
N SER A 227 0.40 -3.57 0.93
CA SER A 227 1.85 -3.77 0.87
C SER A 227 2.23 -4.30 -0.50
N ILE A 228 3.19 -3.63 -1.16
CA ILE A 228 3.57 -3.87 -2.56
C ILE A 228 5.08 -4.05 -2.66
N ARG A 229 5.49 -5.15 -3.29
CA ARG A 229 6.81 -5.31 -3.90
C ARG A 229 6.61 -5.77 -5.34
N LEU A 230 6.99 -4.94 -6.29
CA LEU A 230 6.91 -5.27 -7.72
C LEU A 230 8.27 -5.72 -8.24
N LYS A 231 8.29 -6.29 -9.44
CA LYS A 231 9.54 -6.51 -10.16
C LYS A 231 10.20 -5.14 -10.46
N PRO A 232 11.54 -5.06 -10.56
CA PRO A 232 12.24 -3.78 -10.76
C PRO A 232 11.75 -2.99 -11.98
N ASP A 233 11.43 -3.67 -13.09
CA ASP A 233 10.87 -3.10 -14.32
C ASP A 233 9.41 -2.61 -14.19
N GLN A 234 8.74 -2.97 -13.09
CA GLN A 234 7.36 -2.62 -12.80
C GLN A 234 7.24 -1.63 -11.64
N ALA A 235 8.35 -1.19 -11.03
CA ALA A 235 8.34 -0.34 -9.84
C ALA A 235 7.55 0.97 -10.02
N SER A 236 7.51 1.52 -11.24
CA SER A 236 6.75 2.73 -11.59
C SER A 236 5.24 2.58 -11.46
N LEU A 237 4.71 1.35 -11.38
CA LEU A 237 3.28 1.09 -11.25
C LEU A 237 2.76 1.34 -9.82
N ALA A 238 3.62 1.23 -8.80
CA ALA A 238 3.20 1.25 -7.40
C ALA A 238 2.38 2.49 -6.97
N PRO A 239 2.74 3.74 -7.35
CA PRO A 239 1.93 4.91 -6.98
C PRO A 239 0.49 4.85 -7.52
N TYR A 240 0.29 4.30 -8.73
CA TYR A 240 -1.04 4.18 -9.32
C TYR A 240 -1.90 3.13 -8.61
N ILE A 241 -1.28 2.04 -8.16
CA ILE A 241 -1.95 1.01 -7.36
C ILE A 241 -2.41 1.60 -6.02
N ILE A 242 -1.50 2.28 -5.32
CA ILE A 242 -1.76 2.94 -4.03
C ILE A 242 -2.89 3.95 -4.17
N HIS A 243 -2.77 4.92 -5.07
CA HIS A 243 -3.76 5.98 -5.21
C HIS A 243 -5.13 5.46 -5.68
N ARG A 244 -5.18 4.38 -6.47
CA ARG A 244 -6.46 3.77 -6.83
C ARG A 244 -7.15 3.19 -5.61
N LEU A 245 -6.44 2.41 -4.79
CA LEU A 245 -7.03 1.84 -3.58
C LEU A 245 -7.54 2.94 -2.65
N GLU A 246 -6.75 3.98 -2.40
CA GLU A 246 -7.19 5.05 -1.51
C GLU A 246 -8.46 5.76 -2.00
N ARG A 247 -8.61 5.97 -3.32
CA ARG A 247 -9.85 6.52 -3.89
C ARG A 247 -11.04 5.59 -3.64
N GLU A 248 -10.84 4.29 -3.81
CA GLU A 248 -11.88 3.28 -3.62
C GLU A 248 -12.34 3.21 -2.16
N VAL A 249 -11.40 3.11 -1.22
CA VAL A 249 -11.67 3.07 0.23
C VAL A 249 -12.34 4.36 0.71
N ARG A 250 -12.00 5.51 0.11
CA ARG A 250 -12.66 6.79 0.45
C ARG A 250 -14.07 6.91 -0.11
N SER A 251 -14.42 6.17 -1.17
CA SER A 251 -15.75 6.22 -1.79
C SER A 251 -16.82 5.40 -1.06
N THR A 252 -16.42 4.55 -0.11
CA THR A 252 -17.33 3.73 0.71
C THR A 252 -17.68 4.38 2.06
N LYS A 253 -17.31 5.65 2.25
CA LYS A 253 -17.64 6.44 3.46
C LYS A 253 -19.05 7.00 3.41
#